data_AF-A0A133ND36-F1
#
_entry.id   AF-A0A133ND36-F1
#
_cell.length_a   1.000
_cell.length_b   1.000
_cell.length_c   1.000
_cell.angle_alpha   90.00
_cell.angle_beta   90.00
_cell.angle_gamma   90.00
#
_symmetry.space_group_name_H-M   'P 1'
#
loop_
_entity.id
_entity.type
_entity.pdbx_description
1 polymer ?
#
loop_
_entity_poly.entity_id
_entity_poly.type
_entity_poly.pdbx_seq_one_letter_code
_entity_poly.pdbx_strand_id
1 'polypeptide(L)'
;GILTGIIRVIKAGIFSDLNNLRTYTILSDVYTDSYGLTEEEVEKSLKDYGIEQEISKVKDWYDGYKFGDSEVYNPWSIINFLRFKELRAYWVDTSGNDLINDVLKKITKDTVRALERLFNGEGLRQNISGTSDLSKLLDENELWELLLFSGYLTIEEKVDEDNYILRLPNKEVRTLYRKTFFEKYFGRGNK
;
A
#
# COMPACT_ATOMS: atom_id res chain seq x y z
N GLY A 1 4.21 -18.14 18.46
CA GLY A 1 4.09 -16.68 18.48
C GLY A 1 3.81 -16.19 17.08
N ILE A 2 3.29 -14.97 16.94
CA ILE A 2 3.02 -14.31 15.65
C ILE A 2 3.92 -13.08 15.58
N LEU A 3 4.53 -12.84 14.42
CA LEU A 3 5.30 -11.65 14.12
C LEU A 3 4.79 -11.04 12.83
N THR A 4 4.52 -9.75 12.84
CA THR A 4 4.01 -8.99 11.70
C THR A 4 4.95 -7.83 11.39
N GLY A 5 5.12 -7.52 10.12
CA GLY A 5 5.94 -6.41 9.65
C GLY A 5 5.88 -6.31 8.13
N ILE A 6 6.37 -5.18 7.60
CA ILE A 6 6.45 -4.95 6.14
C ILE A 6 7.62 -5.73 5.55
N ILE A 7 8.76 -5.74 6.25
CA ILE A 7 9.98 -6.43 5.84
C ILE A 7 10.02 -7.83 6.45
N ARG A 8 10.39 -8.81 5.63
CA ARG A 8 10.58 -10.19 6.07
C ARG A 8 11.76 -10.29 7.04
N VAL A 9 11.58 -11.05 8.11
CA VAL A 9 12.72 -11.41 8.97
C VAL A 9 13.63 -12.37 8.21
N ILE A 10 14.83 -11.90 7.84
CA ILE A 10 15.82 -12.67 7.10
C ILE A 10 16.43 -13.75 8.00
N LYS A 11 16.68 -14.91 7.41
CA LYS A 11 17.44 -16.02 7.98
C LYS A 11 18.94 -15.70 7.85
N ALA A 12 19.59 -15.23 8.91
CA ALA A 12 21.03 -14.98 8.89
C ALA A 12 21.81 -16.12 9.54
N GLY A 13 22.35 -17.06 8.75
CA GLY A 13 23.46 -17.94 9.17
C GLY A 13 23.35 -19.45 8.85
N ILE A 14 24.52 -20.10 8.75
CA ILE A 14 24.74 -21.57 8.70
C ILE A 14 24.55 -22.25 10.07
N PHE A 15 24.06 -21.52 11.07
CA PHE A 15 23.86 -21.99 12.44
C PHE A 15 22.37 -22.21 12.78
N SER A 16 22.09 -22.65 14.00
CA SER A 16 20.75 -22.92 14.52
C SER A 16 19.95 -21.64 14.79
N ASP A 17 19.78 -20.83 13.76
CA ASP A 17 18.95 -19.64 13.79
C ASP A 17 17.45 -20.02 13.74
N LEU A 18 16.58 -19.03 13.90
CA LEU A 18 15.13 -19.19 13.90
C LEU A 18 14.67 -20.01 12.67
N ASN A 19 14.22 -21.24 12.92
CA ASN A 19 13.86 -22.23 11.89
C ASN A 19 12.35 -22.51 11.89
N ASN A 20 11.84 -23.04 10.77
CA ASN A 20 10.42 -23.42 10.57
C ASN A 20 9.41 -22.26 10.59
N LEU A 21 9.81 -21.06 10.19
CA LEU A 21 8.87 -19.95 9.98
C LEU A 21 7.99 -20.21 8.75
N ARG A 22 6.67 -20.05 8.92
CA ARG A 22 5.74 -19.85 7.80
C ARG A 22 5.55 -18.36 7.60
N THR A 23 5.76 -17.88 6.39
CA THR A 23 5.54 -16.48 6.00
C THR A 23 4.26 -16.41 5.20
N TYR A 24 3.35 -15.50 5.58
CA TYR A 24 2.16 -15.15 4.81
C TYR A 24 2.26 -13.67 4.47
N THR A 25 2.27 -13.37 3.19
CA THR A 25 2.35 -12.02 2.65
C THR A 25 0.98 -11.57 2.15
N ILE A 26 0.88 -10.31 1.76
CA ILE A 26 -0.31 -9.77 1.08
C ILE A 26 -0.64 -10.45 -0.26
N LEU A 27 0.27 -11.26 -0.79
CA LEU A 27 0.07 -12.08 -2.00
C LEU A 27 -0.46 -13.49 -1.68
N SER A 28 -0.58 -13.85 -0.40
CA SER A 28 -1.03 -15.16 0.05
C SER A 28 -2.56 -15.23 0.09
N ASP A 29 -3.11 -16.39 -0.28
CA ASP A 29 -4.56 -16.64 -0.23
C ASP A 29 -5.06 -17.00 1.19
N VAL A 30 -4.30 -16.63 2.22
CA VAL A 30 -4.60 -16.93 3.63
C VAL A 30 -4.49 -15.63 4.42
N TYR A 31 -5.43 -15.42 5.36
CA TYR A 31 -5.52 -14.21 6.19
C TYR A 31 -5.77 -12.92 5.39
N THR A 32 -6.39 -13.05 4.21
CA THR A 32 -6.64 -11.97 3.25
C THR A 32 -7.40 -10.79 3.85
N ASP A 33 -8.33 -11.07 4.76
CA ASP A 33 -9.14 -10.08 5.48
C ASP A 33 -8.48 -9.54 6.77
N SER A 34 -7.39 -10.15 7.21
CA SER A 34 -6.80 -9.90 8.54
C SER A 34 -5.81 -8.74 8.56
N TYR A 35 -5.47 -8.19 7.39
CA TYR A 35 -4.52 -7.09 7.23
C TYR A 35 -5.18 -5.69 7.28
N GLY A 36 -6.50 -5.63 7.34
CA GLY A 36 -7.27 -4.39 7.36
C GLY A 36 -8.61 -4.53 8.09
N LEU A 37 -9.52 -3.59 7.84
CA LEU A 37 -10.92 -3.72 8.25
C LEU A 37 -11.77 -4.09 7.04
N THR A 38 -12.70 -5.03 7.19
CA THR A 38 -13.66 -5.39 6.15
C THR A 38 -14.75 -4.32 5.99
N GLU A 39 -15.47 -4.33 4.87
CA GLU A 39 -16.64 -3.44 4.65
C GLU A 39 -17.64 -3.57 5.81
N GLU A 40 -17.96 -4.79 6.23
CA GLU A 40 -18.92 -5.06 7.31
C GLU A 40 -18.48 -4.45 8.64
N GLU A 41 -17.18 -4.55 8.97
CA GLU A 41 -16.62 -3.94 10.18
C GLU A 41 -16.66 -2.41 10.13
N VAL A 42 -16.39 -1.83 8.96
CA VAL A 42 -16.46 -0.38 8.75
C VAL A 42 -17.90 0.12 8.84
N GLU A 43 -18.85 -0.52 8.14
CA GLU A 43 -20.27 -0.17 8.19
C GLU A 43 -20.80 -0.23 9.63
N LYS A 44 -20.48 -1.31 10.35
CA LYS A 44 -20.86 -1.45 11.75
C LYS A 44 -20.26 -0.33 12.60
N SER A 45 -18.98 -0.02 12.42
CA SER A 45 -18.30 1.04 13.16
C SER A 45 -18.90 2.41 12.88
N LEU A 46 -19.30 2.70 11.64
CA LEU A 46 -19.97 3.96 11.29
C LEU A 46 -21.34 4.07 11.97
N LYS A 47 -22.10 2.98 11.97
CA LYS A 47 -23.40 2.89 12.64
C LYS A 47 -23.30 3.06 14.15
N ASP A 48 -22.30 2.42 14.78
CA ASP A 48 -22.05 2.54 16.23
C ASP A 48 -21.75 4.00 16.64
N TYR A 49 -21.26 4.82 15.71
CA TYR A 49 -21.02 6.25 15.90
C TYR A 49 -22.13 7.17 15.34
N GLY A 50 -23.22 6.61 14.79
CA GLY A 50 -24.35 7.37 14.22
C GLY A 50 -24.00 8.20 12.99
N ILE A 51 -23.08 7.71 12.15
CA ILE A 51 -22.62 8.39 10.93
C ILE A 51 -22.61 7.45 9.71
N GLU A 52 -23.49 6.45 9.69
CA GLU A 52 -23.61 5.46 8.62
C GLU A 52 -23.81 6.08 7.23
N GLN A 53 -24.41 7.28 7.15
CA GLN A 53 -24.58 8.02 5.89
C GLN A 53 -23.26 8.38 5.20
N GLU A 54 -22.13 8.34 5.91
CA GLU A 54 -20.81 8.68 5.38
C GLU A 54 -20.14 7.50 4.65
N ILE A 55 -20.71 6.29 4.67
CA ILE A 55 -20.10 5.08 4.10
C ILE A 55 -19.58 5.27 2.67
N SER A 56 -20.36 5.91 1.79
CA SER A 56 -19.94 6.15 0.42
C SER A 56 -18.67 7.02 0.33
N LYS A 57 -18.54 8.04 1.19
CA LYS A 57 -17.36 8.89 1.22
C LYS A 57 -16.17 8.20 1.89
N VAL A 58 -16.43 7.41 2.93
CA VAL A 58 -15.42 6.59 3.62
C VAL A 58 -14.82 5.57 2.66
N LYS A 59 -15.66 4.92 1.85
CA LYS A 59 -15.25 4.00 0.79
C LYS A 59 -14.33 4.66 -0.24
N ASP A 60 -14.75 5.81 -0.81
CA ASP A 60 -13.93 6.59 -1.75
C ASP A 60 -12.54 6.98 -1.17
N TRP A 61 -12.50 7.27 0.13
CA TRP A 61 -11.28 7.74 0.78
C TRP A 61 -10.33 6.64 1.24
N TYR A 62 -10.85 5.53 1.76
CA TYR A 62 -10.06 4.62 2.60
C TYR A 62 -10.17 3.13 2.24
N ASP A 63 -11.11 2.74 1.38
CA ASP A 63 -11.21 1.36 0.86
C ASP A 63 -10.10 1.11 -0.17
N GLY A 64 -10.02 -0.10 -0.74
CA GLY A 64 -9.26 -0.32 -1.96
C GLY A 64 -8.00 -1.14 -1.82
N TYR A 65 -7.69 -1.71 -0.66
CA TYR A 65 -6.55 -2.61 -0.51
C TYR A 65 -6.97 -4.05 -0.76
N LYS A 66 -6.53 -4.61 -1.89
CA LYS A 66 -6.79 -6.00 -2.26
C LYS A 66 -5.68 -6.93 -1.79
N PHE A 67 -6.05 -7.94 -1.02
CA PHE A 67 -5.18 -9.02 -0.56
C PHE A 67 -5.88 -10.34 -0.86
N GLY A 68 -5.31 -11.17 -1.75
CA GLY A 68 -6.03 -12.32 -2.31
C GLY A 68 -7.42 -11.93 -2.83
N ASP A 69 -8.45 -12.59 -2.31
CA ASP A 69 -9.86 -12.36 -2.67
C ASP A 69 -10.57 -11.33 -1.77
N SER A 70 -9.88 -10.74 -0.79
CA SER A 70 -10.45 -9.75 0.11
C SER A 70 -10.05 -8.34 -0.30
N GLU A 71 -10.99 -7.40 -0.15
CA GLU A 71 -10.75 -5.97 -0.23
C GLU A 71 -11.02 -5.36 1.15
N VAL A 72 -10.06 -4.61 1.67
CA VAL A 72 -10.07 -4.10 3.05
C VAL A 72 -9.67 -2.63 3.11
N TYR A 73 -10.07 -1.99 4.20
CA TYR A 73 -9.76 -0.62 4.56
C TYR A 73 -8.51 -0.54 5.41
N ASN A 74 -7.79 0.58 5.32
CA ASN A 74 -6.70 0.89 6.24
C ASN A 74 -7.25 1.16 7.66
N PRO A 75 -6.90 0.37 8.69
CA PRO A 75 -7.46 0.53 10.03
C PRO A 75 -7.15 1.89 10.66
N TRP A 76 -5.95 2.42 10.42
CA TRP A 76 -5.54 3.70 10.98
C TRP A 76 -6.38 4.85 10.42
N SER A 77 -6.62 4.86 9.11
CA SER A 77 -7.46 5.87 8.47
C SER A 77 -8.90 5.82 8.98
N ILE A 78 -9.49 4.63 9.13
CA ILE A 78 -10.84 4.46 9.70
C ILE A 78 -10.91 4.93 11.15
N ILE A 79 -9.98 4.51 12.02
CA ILE A 79 -9.96 4.92 13.44
C ILE A 79 -9.89 6.45 13.57
N ASN A 80 -9.05 7.08 12.76
CA ASN A 80 -8.91 8.54 12.78
C ASN A 80 -10.16 9.24 12.23
N PHE A 81 -10.74 8.74 11.14
CA PHE A 81 -12.01 9.26 10.64
C PHE A 81 -13.11 9.14 11.69
N LEU A 82 -13.24 8.00 12.37
CA LEU A 82 -14.22 7.81 13.43
C LEU A 82 -14.01 8.77 14.60
N ARG A 83 -12.77 9.11 14.93
CA ARG A 83 -12.43 10.06 16.00
C ARG A 83 -12.72 11.52 15.61
N PHE A 84 -12.25 11.94 14.45
CA PHE A 84 -12.23 13.36 14.06
C PHE A 84 -13.41 13.77 13.17
N LYS A 85 -14.08 12.81 12.53
CA LYS A 85 -15.18 13.02 11.58
C LYS A 85 -14.78 13.86 10.36
N GLU A 86 -13.51 13.82 9.98
CA GLU A 86 -12.95 14.56 8.85
C GLU A 86 -12.38 13.61 7.80
N LEU A 87 -12.69 13.83 6.52
CA LEU A 87 -12.06 13.09 5.44
C LEU A 87 -10.73 13.73 5.08
N ARG A 88 -9.62 13.05 5.38
CA ARG A 88 -8.26 13.52 5.09
C ARG A 88 -7.28 12.35 5.08
N ALA A 89 -6.07 12.61 4.60
CA ALA A 89 -5.01 11.61 4.61
C ALA A 89 -4.44 11.44 6.03
N TYR A 90 -4.77 10.35 6.70
CA TYR A 90 -4.36 10.03 8.08
C TYR A 90 -3.17 9.06 8.14
N TRP A 91 -3.16 8.04 7.29
CA TRP A 91 -2.09 7.04 7.22
C TRP A 91 -0.78 7.68 6.77
N VAL A 92 -0.89 8.54 5.78
CA VAL A 92 0.22 9.24 5.14
C VAL A 92 1.00 10.15 6.09
N ASP A 93 0.31 10.82 7.02
CA ASP A 93 0.91 11.81 7.90
C ASP A 93 1.80 11.19 9.00
N THR A 94 1.82 9.85 9.14
CA THR A 94 2.45 9.18 10.30
C THR A 94 3.81 8.52 10.04
N SER A 95 4.17 8.18 8.81
CA SER A 95 5.40 7.38 8.59
C SER A 95 5.96 7.35 7.17
N GLY A 96 5.26 7.92 6.18
CA GLY A 96 5.59 7.71 4.76
C GLY A 96 6.76 8.51 4.19
N ASN A 97 7.33 9.45 4.96
CA ASN A 97 8.26 10.42 4.40
C ASN A 97 9.61 9.82 4.00
N ASP A 98 10.16 8.90 4.79
CA ASP A 98 11.50 8.36 4.53
C ASP A 98 11.51 7.41 3.34
N LEU A 99 10.50 6.54 3.24
CA LEU A 99 10.33 5.63 2.12
C LEU A 99 10.16 6.37 0.80
N ILE A 100 9.28 7.37 0.77
CA ILE A 100 9.08 8.21 -0.41
C ILE A 100 10.36 8.93 -0.78
N ASN A 101 11.11 9.46 0.18
CA ASN A 101 12.38 10.13 -0.10
C ASN A 101 13.40 9.16 -0.71
N ASP A 102 13.45 7.92 -0.25
CA ASP A 102 14.34 6.90 -0.81
C ASP A 102 13.92 6.46 -2.20
N VAL A 103 12.61 6.34 -2.46
CA VAL A 103 12.07 6.17 -3.82
C VAL A 103 12.50 7.33 -4.71
N LEU A 104 12.28 8.59 -4.29
CA LEU A 104 12.58 9.80 -5.05
C LEU A 104 14.06 9.90 -5.44
N LYS A 105 15.00 9.37 -4.64
CA LYS A 105 16.43 9.33 -4.97
C LYS A 105 16.77 8.39 -6.13
N LYS A 106 15.92 7.40 -6.40
CA LYS A 106 16.17 6.33 -7.39
C LYS A 106 15.29 6.42 -8.64
N ILE A 107 14.45 7.45 -8.73
CA ILE A 107 13.54 7.66 -9.86
C ILE A 107 14.33 7.83 -11.16
N THR A 108 14.04 6.97 -12.13
CA THR A 108 14.47 7.11 -13.53
C THR A 108 13.36 7.77 -14.36
N LYS A 109 13.63 8.16 -15.60
CA LYS A 109 12.60 8.70 -16.51
C LYS A 109 11.47 7.69 -16.76
N ASP A 110 11.79 6.40 -16.81
CA ASP A 110 10.79 5.36 -17.01
C ASP A 110 9.91 5.17 -15.77
N THR A 111 10.51 5.24 -14.58
CA THR A 111 9.77 5.28 -13.31
C THR A 111 8.83 6.48 -13.26
N VAL A 112 9.27 7.68 -13.67
CA VAL A 112 8.38 8.86 -13.75
C VAL A 112 7.16 8.59 -14.63
N ARG A 113 7.37 8.04 -15.84
CA ARG A 113 6.28 7.72 -16.76
C ARG A 113 5.32 6.68 -16.16
N ALA A 114 5.85 5.68 -15.44
CA ALA A 114 5.02 4.70 -14.75
C ALA A 114 4.18 5.33 -13.63
N LEU A 115 4.76 6.24 -12.84
CA LEU A 115 4.04 7.00 -11.81
C LEU A 115 2.95 7.90 -12.42
N GLU A 116 3.21 8.49 -13.59
CA GLU A 116 2.22 9.28 -14.33
C GLU A 116 1.00 8.45 -14.74
N ARG A 117 1.26 7.28 -15.31
CA ARG A 117 0.23 6.30 -15.71
C ARG A 117 -0.63 5.89 -14.52
N LEU A 118 0.00 5.52 -13.41
CA LEU A 118 -0.71 5.18 -12.15
C LEU A 118 -1.62 6.32 -11.67
N PHE A 119 -1.15 7.57 -11.72
CA PHE A 119 -1.92 8.72 -11.27
C PHE A 119 -3.13 9.04 -12.16
N ASN A 120 -2.99 8.75 -13.46
CA ASN A 120 -4.07 8.83 -14.45
C ASN A 120 -5.04 7.65 -14.37
N GLY A 121 -4.79 6.68 -13.48
CA GLY A 121 -5.63 5.50 -13.31
C GLY A 121 -5.33 4.39 -14.31
N GLU A 122 -4.21 4.48 -15.04
CA GLU A 122 -3.74 3.36 -15.85
C GLU A 122 -3.06 2.33 -14.94
N GLY A 123 -3.51 1.08 -15.02
CA GLY A 123 -2.87 -0.04 -14.34
C GLY A 123 -1.40 -0.22 -14.78
N LEU A 124 -0.56 -0.61 -13.83
CA LEU A 124 0.87 -0.84 -14.04
C LEU A 124 1.18 -2.32 -13.91
N ARG A 125 1.47 -3.00 -15.03
CA ARG A 125 1.92 -4.40 -15.02
C ARG A 125 3.34 -4.49 -14.47
N GLN A 126 3.53 -5.25 -13.39
CA GLN A 126 4.82 -5.48 -12.75
C GLN A 126 4.99 -6.96 -12.38
N ASN A 127 6.25 -7.40 -12.37
CA ASN A 127 6.63 -8.69 -11.79
C ASN A 127 6.93 -8.48 -10.30
N ILE A 128 6.23 -9.20 -9.43
CA ILE A 128 6.35 -9.10 -7.97
C ILE A 128 6.72 -10.48 -7.45
N SER A 129 7.95 -10.62 -6.97
CA SER A 129 8.48 -11.91 -6.49
C SER A 129 7.87 -12.32 -5.14
N GLY A 130 7.49 -11.33 -4.31
CA GLY A 130 7.03 -11.54 -2.93
C GLY A 130 8.09 -12.14 -2.00
N THR A 131 9.34 -12.24 -2.45
CA THR A 131 10.45 -12.87 -1.73
C THR A 131 11.59 -11.91 -1.42
N SER A 132 11.53 -10.67 -1.90
CA SER A 132 12.58 -9.68 -1.65
C SER A 132 12.70 -9.41 -0.15
N ASP A 133 13.94 -9.19 0.29
CA ASP A 133 14.20 -8.76 1.66
C ASP A 133 13.85 -7.28 1.87
N LEU A 134 13.62 -6.52 0.79
CA LEU A 134 13.28 -5.09 0.75
C LEU A 134 14.20 -4.18 1.59
N SER A 135 15.31 -4.73 2.10
CA SER A 135 16.25 -4.07 2.99
C SER A 135 17.26 -3.23 2.22
N LYS A 136 17.43 -3.57 0.94
CA LYS A 136 18.20 -2.83 -0.04
C LYS A 136 17.34 -2.71 -1.28
N LEU A 137 17.08 -1.49 -1.72
CA LEU A 137 16.49 -1.22 -3.02
C LEU A 137 17.59 -1.38 -4.10
N LEU A 138 17.75 -2.55 -4.65
CA LEU A 138 18.80 -2.92 -5.60
C LEU A 138 18.38 -2.67 -7.05
N ASP A 139 17.08 -2.74 -7.38
CA ASP A 139 16.54 -2.51 -8.73
C ASP A 139 15.11 -1.92 -8.75
N GLU A 140 14.54 -1.77 -9.95
CA GLU A 140 13.20 -1.21 -10.18
C GLU A 140 12.06 -2.17 -9.80
N ASN A 141 12.25 -3.49 -9.86
CA ASN A 141 11.22 -4.43 -9.44
C ASN A 141 11.03 -4.38 -7.93
N GLU A 142 12.14 -4.29 -7.19
CA GLU A 142 12.11 -4.11 -5.74
C GLU A 142 11.47 -2.79 -5.32
N LEU A 143 11.53 -1.75 -6.16
CA LEU A 143 10.82 -0.51 -5.93
C LEU A 143 9.30 -0.70 -5.93
N TRP A 144 8.77 -1.38 -6.95
CA TRP A 144 7.33 -1.63 -7.06
C TRP A 144 6.84 -2.60 -6.00
N GLU A 145 7.62 -3.64 -5.68
CA GLU A 145 7.34 -4.56 -4.58
C GLU A 145 7.31 -3.81 -3.23
N LEU A 146 8.28 -2.91 -2.99
CA LEU A 146 8.28 -2.09 -1.78
C LEU A 146 7.05 -1.19 -1.69
N LEU A 147 6.68 -0.49 -2.77
CA LEU A 147 5.50 0.38 -2.81
C LEU A 147 4.20 -0.40 -2.59
N LEU A 148 4.10 -1.61 -3.12
CA LEU A 148 2.96 -2.51 -2.89
C LEU A 148 2.89 -2.97 -1.44
N PHE A 149 3.97 -3.53 -0.89
CA PHE A 149 4.01 -4.10 0.46
C PHE A 149 3.88 -3.04 1.56
N SER A 150 4.25 -1.80 1.26
CA SER A 150 4.07 -0.66 2.18
C SER A 150 2.71 0.03 2.04
N GLY A 151 1.85 -0.37 1.10
CA GLY A 151 0.49 0.19 0.96
C GLY A 151 0.38 1.46 0.11
N TYR A 152 1.40 1.83 -0.66
CA TYR A 152 1.29 2.90 -1.66
C TYR A 152 0.63 2.45 -2.96
N LEU A 153 0.68 1.14 -3.21
CA LEU A 153 0.00 0.48 -4.31
C LEU A 153 -0.84 -0.67 -3.77
N THR A 154 -1.75 -1.13 -4.60
CA THR A 154 -2.53 -2.35 -4.38
C THR A 154 -2.63 -3.14 -5.67
N ILE A 155 -3.07 -4.39 -5.57
CA ILE A 155 -3.31 -5.25 -6.72
C ILE A 155 -4.69 -4.94 -7.28
N GLU A 156 -4.75 -4.65 -8.58
CA GLU A 156 -5.98 -4.66 -9.35
C GLU A 156 -6.30 -6.09 -9.80
N GLU A 157 -5.32 -6.72 -10.44
CA GLU A 157 -5.44 -8.04 -11.07
C GLU A 157 -4.15 -8.86 -10.91
N LYS A 158 -4.30 -10.17 -10.67
CA LYS A 158 -3.22 -11.15 -10.81
C LYS A 158 -3.30 -11.75 -12.21
N VAL A 159 -2.30 -11.46 -13.05
CA VAL A 159 -2.28 -11.86 -14.47
C VAL A 159 -1.77 -13.29 -14.62
N ASP A 160 -0.71 -13.63 -13.87
CA ASP A 160 -0.13 -14.97 -13.80
C ASP A 160 0.54 -15.15 -12.42
N GLU A 161 1.42 -16.15 -12.27
CA GLU A 161 2.02 -16.51 -10.98
C GLU A 161 2.74 -15.32 -10.31
N ASP A 162 3.52 -14.58 -11.09
CA ASP A 162 4.39 -13.50 -10.58
C ASP A 162 4.05 -12.13 -11.17
N ASN A 163 3.15 -12.03 -12.16
CA ASN A 163 2.78 -10.75 -12.77
C ASN A 163 1.43 -10.23 -12.28
N TYR A 164 1.43 -8.95 -11.91
CA TYR A 164 0.28 -8.25 -11.34
C TYR A 164 0.06 -6.93 -12.05
N ILE A 165 -1.20 -6.50 -12.13
CA ILE A 165 -1.55 -5.13 -12.47
C ILE A 165 -1.73 -4.37 -11.17
N LEU A 166 -0.92 -3.34 -10.97
CA LEU A 166 -0.93 -2.49 -9.79
C LEU A 166 -1.68 -1.20 -10.05
N ARG A 167 -2.35 -0.68 -9.01
CA ARG A 167 -3.04 0.61 -9.02
C ARG A 167 -2.85 1.37 -7.71
N LEU A 168 -3.24 2.64 -7.69
CA LEU A 168 -3.43 3.38 -6.44
C LEU A 168 -4.68 2.85 -5.71
N PRO A 169 -4.63 2.61 -4.39
CA PRO A 169 -5.74 1.99 -3.68
C PRO A 169 -6.96 2.91 -3.58
N ASN A 170 -6.73 4.18 -3.21
CA ASN A 170 -7.79 5.14 -2.92
C ASN A 170 -7.34 6.60 -3.02
N LYS A 171 -8.29 7.49 -2.72
CA LYS A 171 -8.11 8.93 -2.75
C LYS A 171 -7.12 9.47 -1.71
N GLU A 172 -7.00 8.81 -0.56
CA GLU A 172 -6.00 9.16 0.44
C GLU A 172 -4.58 9.04 -0.16
N VAL A 173 -4.25 7.88 -0.72
CA VAL A 173 -2.94 7.62 -1.32
C VAL A 173 -2.75 8.43 -2.60
N ARG A 174 -3.80 8.64 -3.40
CA ARG A 174 -3.73 9.51 -4.59
C ARG A 174 -3.42 10.97 -4.23
N THR A 175 -3.97 11.46 -3.12
CA THR A 175 -3.70 12.83 -2.62
C THR A 175 -2.24 12.98 -2.22
N LEU A 176 -1.67 11.96 -1.57
CA LEU A 176 -0.23 11.91 -1.29
C LEU A 176 0.57 11.93 -2.58
N TYR A 177 0.25 11.05 -3.52
CA TYR A 177 0.95 10.94 -4.79
C TYR A 177 1.08 12.28 -5.52
N ARG A 178 -0.03 13.04 -5.53
CA ARG A 178 -0.05 14.40 -6.10
C ARG A 178 0.92 15.34 -5.39
N LYS A 179 0.90 15.36 -4.06
CA LYS A 179 1.72 16.27 -3.24
C LYS A 179 3.21 15.94 -3.26
N THR A 180 3.57 14.66 -3.29
CA THR A 180 4.98 14.24 -3.13
C THR A 180 5.67 13.97 -4.45
N PHE A 181 5.08 13.18 -5.34
CA PHE A 181 5.71 12.84 -6.61
C PHE A 181 5.46 13.93 -7.64
N PHE A 182 4.19 14.33 -7.83
CA PHE A 182 3.87 15.26 -8.90
C PHE A 182 4.35 16.69 -8.64
N GLU A 183 3.97 17.26 -7.51
CA GLU A 183 4.31 18.66 -7.20
C GLU A 183 5.82 18.86 -6.98
N LYS A 184 6.54 17.91 -6.35
CA LYS A 184 8.00 18.06 -6.18
C LYS A 184 8.77 17.84 -7.48
N TYR A 185 8.35 16.89 -8.32
CA TYR A 185 9.11 16.51 -9.51
C TYR A 185 8.76 17.39 -10.72
N PHE A 186 7.47 17.65 -10.97
CA PHE A 186 7.02 18.49 -12.09
C PHE A 186 6.84 19.96 -11.70
N GLY A 187 6.52 20.26 -10.44
CA GLY A 187 6.42 21.65 -9.98
C GLY A 187 7.77 22.38 -9.92
N ARG A 188 8.89 21.66 -9.91
CA ARG A 188 10.24 22.23 -10.05
C ARG A 188 10.67 22.49 -11.50
N GLY A 189 9.93 22.02 -12.50
CA GLY A 189 10.21 22.25 -13.92
C GLY A 189 9.85 23.64 -14.44
N ASN A 190 9.27 24.51 -13.60
CA ASN A 190 8.84 25.87 -13.95
C ASN A 190 9.63 26.98 -13.21
N LYS A 191 10.88 26.72 -12.81
CA LYS A 191 11.81 27.76 -12.33
C LYS A 191 13.19 27.61 -12.94
#